data_AF-A0A7V7DCA6-F1
#
_entry.id   AF-A0A7V7DCA6-F1
#
_cell.length_a   1.000
_cell.length_b   1.000
_cell.length_c   1.000
_cell.angle_alpha   90.00
_cell.angle_beta   90.00
_cell.angle_gamma   90.00
#
_symmetry.space_group_name_H-M   'P 1'
#
loop_
_entity.id
_entity.type
_entity.pdbx_description
1 polymer ?
#
loop_
_entity_poly.entity_id
_entity_poly.type
_entity_poly.pdbx_seq_one_letter_code
_entity_poly.pdbx_strand_id
1 'polypeptide(L)'
;MLSHFLHLFYLLGLSVVAAGYGLYCLQKASLGFVTLTEKLVFSIAIGFCALGYTVFFLAATRTLYAVNIHIISGLFTLLAGCGWMTLVKSYVGSLRMENHRKLSKPDQWAGLILLSAVIIGLMFVLTPATGNDALSYHLAAPKEFLSHKGFFFIPGNLFSNYPLFGEMLYLIGLFFNGDITAKGIHFLMALLVMVSMYEFSKTHISVESPRYIPALIFFTIPSVFMIAQKAYTDLALTFFVFLSVWAYANWYRRSETGWLLLSGIFTGLAAGTKYAGLYLPFLGCFGICMAARNRRNSVQHAVRSLLIYIIAFLVTGSPFYIKNWILTGNPL
;
A
#
# COMPACT_ATOMS: atom_id res chain seq x y z
N MET A 1 0.69 27.74 -10.08
CA MET A 1 -0.64 27.09 -10.19
C MET A 1 -0.58 25.86 -11.11
N LEU A 2 -0.10 25.99 -12.35
CA LEU A 2 0.02 24.87 -13.30
C LEU A 2 0.91 23.71 -12.79
N SER A 3 2.00 24.03 -12.06
CA SER A 3 2.88 23.03 -11.44
C SER A 3 2.16 22.14 -10.42
N HIS A 4 1.29 22.72 -9.58
CA HIS A 4 0.54 21.97 -8.57
C HIS A 4 -0.46 20.99 -9.21
N PHE A 5 -1.12 21.40 -10.30
CA PHE A 5 -2.00 20.50 -11.06
C PHE A 5 -1.26 19.30 -11.63
N LEU A 6 -0.01 19.47 -12.07
CA LEU A 6 0.79 18.38 -12.58
C LEU A 6 1.07 17.31 -11.52
N HIS A 7 1.39 17.71 -10.28
CA HIS A 7 1.56 16.76 -9.17
C HIS A 7 0.29 15.93 -8.91
N LEU A 8 -0.87 16.59 -8.85
CA LEU A 8 -2.16 15.91 -8.64
C LEU A 8 -2.50 14.96 -9.79
N PHE A 9 -2.23 15.38 -11.04
CA PHE A 9 -2.42 14.55 -12.22
C PHE A 9 -1.55 13.28 -12.17
N TYR A 10 -0.27 13.41 -11.81
CA TYR A 10 0.61 12.26 -11.64
C TYR A 10 0.15 11.31 -10.54
N LEU A 11 -0.29 11.81 -9.39
CA LEU A 11 -0.79 10.97 -8.29
C LEU A 11 -2.06 10.22 -8.68
N LEU A 12 -2.98 10.89 -9.38
CA LEU A 12 -4.19 10.27 -9.90
C LEU A 12 -3.84 9.21 -10.95
N GLY A 13 -2.99 9.54 -11.92
CA GLY A 13 -2.54 8.62 -12.96
C GLY A 13 -1.85 7.39 -12.38
N LEU A 14 -0.96 7.59 -11.41
CA LEU A 14 -0.29 6.51 -10.68
C LEU A 14 -1.31 5.60 -9.96
N SER A 15 -2.32 6.18 -9.31
CA SER A 15 -3.39 5.42 -8.65
C SER A 15 -4.21 4.58 -9.64
N VAL A 16 -4.56 5.16 -10.79
CA VAL A 16 -5.33 4.48 -11.85
C VAL A 16 -4.53 3.35 -12.48
N VAL A 17 -3.23 3.57 -12.74
CA VAL A 17 -2.33 2.55 -13.26
C VAL A 17 -2.13 1.42 -12.24
N ALA A 18 -1.88 1.75 -10.97
CA ALA A 18 -1.75 0.75 -9.91
C ALA A 18 -3.03 -0.07 -9.73
N ALA A 19 -4.21 0.59 -9.71
CA ALA A 19 -5.50 -0.09 -9.65
C ALA A 19 -5.70 -1.04 -10.83
N GLY A 20 -5.47 -0.57 -12.07
CA GLY A 20 -5.63 -1.38 -13.27
C GLY A 20 -4.69 -2.58 -13.30
N TYR A 21 -3.41 -2.38 -12.97
CA TYR A 21 -2.44 -3.46 -12.94
C TYR A 21 -2.81 -4.49 -11.85
N GLY A 22 -3.23 -4.03 -10.68
CA GLY A 22 -3.72 -4.90 -9.62
C GLY A 22 -4.96 -5.70 -10.02
N LEU A 23 -5.92 -5.08 -10.71
CA LEU A 23 -7.09 -5.77 -11.25
C LEU A 23 -6.67 -6.87 -12.23
N TYR A 24 -5.68 -6.60 -13.09
CA TYR A 24 -5.11 -7.60 -13.99
C TYR A 24 -4.46 -8.76 -13.23
N CYS A 25 -3.69 -8.49 -12.16
CA CYS A 25 -3.09 -9.55 -11.35
C CYS A 25 -4.13 -10.39 -10.60
N LEU A 26 -5.18 -9.75 -10.07
CA LEU A 26 -6.18 -10.39 -9.23
C LEU A 26 -7.30 -11.07 -10.04
N GLN A 27 -7.34 -10.92 -11.37
CA GLN A 27 -8.39 -11.50 -12.22
C GLN A 27 -8.52 -13.02 -12.10
N LYS A 28 -7.40 -13.73 -11.86
CA LYS A 28 -7.34 -15.19 -11.71
C LYS A 28 -7.34 -15.65 -10.26
N ALA A 29 -7.26 -14.71 -9.32
CA ALA A 29 -7.31 -15.05 -7.90
C ALA A 29 -8.75 -15.36 -7.53
N SER A 30 -8.98 -16.52 -6.92
CA SER A 30 -10.29 -16.90 -6.37
C SER A 30 -10.57 -16.10 -5.08
N LEU A 31 -10.95 -14.83 -5.25
CA LEU A 31 -11.23 -13.87 -4.18
C LEU A 31 -12.66 -13.36 -4.31
N GLY A 32 -13.48 -13.65 -3.31
CA GLY A 32 -14.82 -13.08 -3.20
C GLY A 32 -14.77 -11.63 -2.73
N PHE A 33 -14.62 -10.65 -3.61
CA PHE A 33 -14.79 -9.24 -3.22
C PHE A 33 -16.27 -8.93 -2.97
N VAL A 34 -16.59 -8.23 -1.87
CA VAL A 34 -17.98 -7.80 -1.55
C VAL A 34 -18.38 -6.59 -2.36
N THR A 35 -17.47 -5.61 -2.46
CA THR A 35 -17.74 -4.31 -3.07
C THR A 35 -16.66 -3.92 -4.07
N LEU A 36 -17.01 -2.96 -4.94
CA LEU A 36 -16.05 -2.39 -5.88
C LEU A 36 -14.91 -1.70 -5.14
N THR A 37 -15.21 -0.97 -4.07
CA THR A 37 -14.22 -0.27 -3.25
C THR A 37 -13.21 -1.24 -2.66
N GLU A 38 -13.66 -2.36 -2.07
CA GLU A 38 -12.77 -3.40 -1.56
C GLU A 38 -11.85 -3.93 -2.68
N LYS A 39 -12.45 -4.27 -3.84
CA LYS A 39 -11.68 -4.75 -5.00
C LYS A 39 -10.63 -3.74 -5.46
N LEU A 40 -10.99 -2.45 -5.56
CA LEU A 40 -10.08 -1.39 -6.01
C LEU A 40 -8.96 -1.13 -5.01
N VAL A 41 -9.26 -1.08 -3.70
CA VAL A 41 -8.24 -0.88 -2.65
C VAL A 41 -7.19 -1.98 -2.68
N PHE A 42 -7.61 -3.25 -2.69
CA PHE A 42 -6.69 -4.39 -2.79
C PHE A 42 -5.93 -4.40 -4.12
N SER A 43 -6.58 -4.00 -5.21
CA SER A 43 -5.92 -3.88 -6.52
C SER A 43 -4.84 -2.79 -6.50
N ILE A 44 -5.11 -1.59 -5.98
CA ILE A 44 -4.12 -0.52 -5.86
C ILE A 44 -2.92 -0.99 -5.05
N ALA A 45 -3.15 -1.67 -3.93
CA ALA A 45 -2.07 -2.19 -3.10
C ALA A 45 -1.20 -3.23 -3.81
N ILE A 46 -1.81 -4.12 -4.61
CA ILE A 46 -1.07 -5.08 -5.44
C ILE A 46 -0.34 -4.40 -6.60
N GLY A 47 -0.93 -3.37 -7.20
CA GLY A 47 -0.26 -2.53 -8.18
C GLY A 47 0.99 -1.86 -7.62
N PHE A 48 0.89 -1.30 -6.41
CA PHE A 48 2.04 -0.75 -5.70
C PHE A 48 3.06 -1.80 -5.28
N CYS A 49 2.63 -2.99 -4.85
CA CYS A 49 3.52 -4.12 -4.62
C CYS A 49 4.38 -4.41 -5.87
N ALA A 50 3.72 -4.61 -7.02
CA ALA A 50 4.40 -4.92 -8.27
C ALA A 50 5.33 -3.78 -8.73
N LEU A 51 4.86 -2.53 -8.66
CA LEU A 51 5.66 -1.37 -9.05
C LEU A 51 6.88 -1.20 -8.14
N GLY A 52 6.69 -1.29 -6.83
CA GLY A 52 7.77 -1.17 -5.84
C GLY A 52 8.84 -2.25 -6.02
N TYR A 53 8.46 -3.51 -6.22
CA TYR A 53 9.45 -4.55 -6.51
C TYR A 53 10.07 -4.44 -7.89
N THR A 54 9.35 -3.95 -8.90
CA THR A 54 9.97 -3.70 -10.22
C THR A 54 11.07 -2.66 -10.09
N VAL A 55 10.82 -1.58 -9.35
CA VAL A 55 11.85 -0.56 -9.05
C VAL A 55 12.99 -1.15 -8.20
N PHE A 56 12.67 -1.96 -7.19
CA PHE A 56 13.67 -2.69 -6.41
C PHE A 56 14.58 -3.53 -7.31
N PHE A 57 14.02 -4.29 -8.25
CA PHE A 57 14.81 -5.14 -9.14
C PHE A 57 15.67 -4.33 -10.09
N LEU A 58 15.14 -3.25 -10.69
CA LEU A 58 15.94 -2.31 -11.46
C LEU A 58 17.10 -1.73 -10.64
N ALA A 59 16.85 -1.42 -9.37
CA ALA A 59 17.87 -0.90 -8.48
C ALA A 59 18.94 -1.96 -8.16
N ALA A 60 18.51 -3.20 -7.89
CA ALA A 60 19.38 -4.33 -7.61
C ALA A 60 20.26 -4.71 -8.80
N THR A 61 19.72 -4.65 -10.02
CA THR A 61 20.47 -4.94 -11.27
C THR A 61 21.26 -3.74 -11.79
N ARG A 62 21.22 -2.60 -11.09
CA ARG A 62 21.87 -1.33 -11.50
C ARG A 62 21.43 -0.85 -12.89
N THR A 63 20.13 -0.96 -13.17
CA THR A 63 19.53 -0.56 -14.44
C THR A 63 18.45 0.52 -14.28
N LEU A 64 18.53 1.40 -13.28
CA LEU A 64 17.66 2.57 -13.11
C LEU A 64 17.99 3.70 -14.12
N TYR A 65 18.05 3.35 -15.40
CA TYR A 65 18.14 4.33 -16.48
C TYR A 65 16.76 4.91 -16.78
N ALA A 66 16.71 6.17 -17.22
CA ALA A 66 15.46 6.85 -17.58
C ALA A 66 14.64 6.05 -18.61
N VAL A 67 15.31 5.46 -19.60
CA VAL A 67 14.68 4.59 -20.62
C VAL A 67 13.96 3.40 -20.00
N ASN A 68 14.56 2.74 -19.01
CA ASN A 68 13.96 1.57 -18.37
C ASN A 68 12.76 1.96 -17.50
N ILE A 69 12.85 3.09 -16.80
CA ILE A 69 11.73 3.63 -16.02
C ILE A 69 10.56 3.97 -16.95
N HIS A 70 10.79 4.59 -18.10
CA HIS A 70 9.75 4.88 -19.09
C HIS A 70 9.16 3.61 -19.71
N ILE A 71 9.98 2.63 -20.11
CA ILE A 71 9.51 1.35 -20.66
C ILE A 71 8.60 0.63 -19.66
N ILE A 72 9.04 0.52 -18.41
CA ILE A 72 8.26 -0.14 -17.35
C ILE A 72 6.98 0.65 -17.07
N SER A 73 7.03 1.97 -17.00
CA SER A 73 5.82 2.80 -16.82
C SER A 73 4.82 2.59 -17.96
N GLY A 74 5.30 2.48 -19.21
CA GLY A 74 4.48 2.15 -20.38
C GLY A 74 3.86 0.76 -20.27
N LEU A 75 4.65 -0.25 -19.89
CA LEU A 75 4.17 -1.62 -19.70
C LEU A 75 3.10 -1.71 -18.60
N PHE A 76 3.32 -1.06 -17.46
CA PHE A 76 2.35 -0.98 -16.37
C PHE A 76 1.05 -0.32 -16.85
N THR A 77 1.14 0.75 -17.64
CA THR A 77 -0.03 1.43 -18.21
C THR A 77 -0.82 0.52 -19.17
N LEU A 78 -0.13 -0.21 -20.05
CA LEU A 78 -0.75 -1.16 -20.98
C LEU A 78 -1.49 -2.29 -20.23
N LEU A 79 -0.82 -2.92 -19.27
CA LEU A 79 -1.40 -4.00 -18.46
C LEU A 79 -2.53 -3.48 -17.57
N ALA A 80 -2.42 -2.24 -17.09
CA ALA A 80 -3.50 -1.59 -16.36
C ALA A 80 -4.74 -1.42 -17.23
N GLY A 81 -4.58 -1.06 -18.52
CA GLY A 81 -5.66 -1.03 -19.50
C GLY A 81 -6.39 -2.37 -19.59
N CYS A 82 -5.66 -3.49 -19.66
CA CYS A 82 -6.26 -4.84 -19.68
C CYS A 82 -7.08 -5.14 -18.40
N GLY A 83 -6.57 -4.75 -17.23
CA GLY A 83 -7.29 -4.92 -15.96
C GLY A 83 -8.58 -4.11 -15.89
N TRP A 84 -8.55 -2.85 -16.33
CA TRP A 84 -9.73 -2.00 -16.41
C TRP A 84 -10.77 -2.52 -17.41
N MET A 85 -10.34 -2.98 -18.60
CA MET A 85 -11.24 -3.60 -19.58
C MET A 85 -11.98 -4.81 -19.00
N THR A 86 -11.28 -5.63 -18.20
CA THR A 86 -11.89 -6.79 -17.54
C THR A 86 -12.93 -6.36 -16.52
N LEU A 87 -12.62 -5.35 -15.70
CA LEU A 87 -13.57 -4.80 -14.72
C LEU A 87 -14.82 -4.23 -15.40
N VAL A 88 -14.64 -3.41 -16.45
CA VAL A 88 -15.75 -2.82 -17.22
C VAL A 88 -16.63 -3.93 -17.79
N LYS A 89 -16.06 -4.96 -18.43
CA LYS A 89 -16.84 -6.10 -18.96
C LYS A 89 -17.64 -6.82 -17.88
N SER A 90 -17.06 -7.03 -16.69
CA SER A 90 -17.76 -7.67 -15.58
C SER A 90 -18.88 -6.80 -15.00
N TYR A 91 -18.69 -5.47 -14.93
CA TYR A 91 -19.65 -4.54 -14.32
C TYR A 91 -20.75 -4.05 -15.27
N VAL A 92 -20.51 -4.04 -16.59
CA VAL A 92 -21.50 -3.65 -17.62
C VAL A 92 -22.74 -4.56 -17.61
N GLY A 93 -22.74 -5.69 -16.89
CA GLY A 93 -23.93 -6.55 -16.70
C GLY A 93 -24.46 -6.65 -15.26
N SER A 94 -23.80 -6.03 -14.27
CA SER A 94 -24.07 -6.29 -12.85
C SER A 94 -24.19 -5.01 -12.02
N LEU A 95 -24.94 -4.02 -12.52
CA LEU A 95 -25.39 -2.88 -11.71
C LEU A 95 -26.37 -3.36 -10.62
N ARG A 96 -25.84 -4.05 -9.61
CA ARG A 96 -26.52 -4.15 -8.33
C ARG A 96 -26.50 -2.74 -7.76
N MET A 97 -27.67 -2.12 -7.70
CA MET A 97 -27.84 -0.91 -6.91
C MET A 97 -27.33 -1.20 -5.50
N GLU A 98 -26.22 -0.56 -5.15
CA GLU A 98 -25.75 -0.59 -3.79
C GLU A 98 -26.84 0.07 -2.96
N ASN A 99 -27.35 -0.64 -1.95
CA ASN A 99 -28.44 -0.12 -1.15
C ASN A 99 -27.89 1.03 -0.30
N HIS A 100 -27.99 2.26 -0.83
CA HIS A 100 -27.47 3.47 -0.20
C HIS A 100 -28.35 3.81 1.00
N ARG A 101 -28.08 3.15 2.14
CA ARG A 101 -28.67 3.54 3.41
C ARG A 101 -28.22 4.94 3.77
N LYS A 102 -29.16 5.81 4.16
CA LYS A 102 -28.85 7.16 4.64
C LYS A 102 -27.92 7.06 5.85
N LEU A 103 -26.81 7.80 5.79
CA LEU A 103 -25.87 7.94 6.90
C LEU A 103 -26.53 8.73 8.04
N SER A 104 -26.15 8.46 9.28
CA SER A 104 -26.59 9.26 10.42
C SER A 104 -26.07 10.71 10.28
N LYS A 105 -26.79 11.70 10.85
CA LYS A 105 -26.34 13.10 10.81
C LYS A 105 -24.90 13.29 11.36
N PRO A 106 -24.52 12.66 12.49
CA PRO A 106 -23.14 12.76 12.98
C PRO A 106 -22.10 12.24 11.98
N ASP A 107 -22.40 11.14 11.28
CA ASP A 107 -21.47 10.55 10.31
C ASP A 107 -21.35 11.39 9.02
N GLN A 108 -22.43 12.09 8.62
CA GLN A 108 -22.38 13.07 7.53
C GLN A 108 -21.49 14.27 7.89
N TRP A 109 -21.67 14.84 9.09
CA TRP A 109 -20.79 15.91 9.59
C TRP A 109 -19.34 15.44 9.70
N ALA A 110 -19.11 14.21 10.16
CA ALA A 110 -17.79 13.62 10.20
C ALA A 110 -17.16 13.55 8.79
N GLY A 111 -17.93 13.18 7.77
CA GLY A 111 -17.48 13.22 6.37
C GLY A 111 -17.09 14.61 5.89
N LEU A 112 -17.85 15.66 6.24
CA LEU A 112 -17.54 17.05 5.88
C LEU A 112 -16.27 17.56 6.58
N ILE A 113 -16.10 17.28 7.88
CA ILE A 113 -14.91 17.66 8.64
C ILE A 113 -13.69 16.89 8.14
N LEU A 114 -13.86 15.60 7.81
CA LEU A 114 -12.79 14.81 7.23
C LEU A 114 -12.36 15.37 5.88
N LEU A 115 -13.31 15.74 5.02
CA LEU A 115 -13.01 16.37 3.73
C LEU A 115 -12.24 17.67 3.89
N SER A 116 -12.64 18.55 4.83
CA SER A 116 -11.91 19.79 5.07
C SER A 116 -10.49 19.53 5.58
N ALA A 117 -10.31 18.58 6.51
CA ALA A 117 -8.99 18.18 6.98
C ALA A 117 -8.11 17.64 5.84
N VAL A 118 -8.67 16.80 4.95
CA VAL A 118 -7.96 16.26 3.79
C VAL A 118 -7.53 17.37 2.83
N ILE A 119 -8.40 18.35 2.56
CA ILE A 119 -8.07 19.50 1.72
C ILE A 119 -6.92 20.30 2.32
N ILE A 120 -6.98 20.59 3.62
CA ILE A 120 -5.91 21.30 4.33
C ILE A 120 -4.59 20.50 4.25
N GLY A 121 -4.64 19.20 4.54
CA GLY A 121 -3.48 18.32 4.44
C GLY A 121 -2.88 18.31 3.02
N LEU A 122 -3.71 18.26 1.99
CA LEU A 122 -3.28 18.32 0.60
C LEU A 122 -2.60 19.65 0.25
N MET A 123 -3.08 20.78 0.79
CA MET A 123 -2.41 22.08 0.61
C MET A 123 -0.98 22.06 1.16
N PHE A 124 -0.76 21.43 2.31
CA PHE A 124 0.59 21.25 2.86
C PHE A 124 1.44 20.25 2.05
N VAL A 125 0.84 19.22 1.48
CA VAL A 125 1.53 18.27 0.58
C VAL A 125 2.05 18.97 -0.67
N LEU A 126 1.36 19.99 -1.19
CA LEU A 126 1.79 20.73 -2.39
C LEU A 126 2.93 21.74 -2.12
N THR A 127 3.39 21.87 -0.88
CA THR A 127 4.60 22.65 -0.56
C THR A 127 5.87 21.79 -0.74
N PRO A 128 7.07 22.38 -0.85
CA PRO A 128 8.33 21.61 -0.88
C PRO A 128 8.47 20.62 0.29
N ALA A 129 9.29 19.58 0.10
CA ALA A 129 9.50 18.59 1.16
C ALA A 129 10.25 19.19 2.37
N THR A 130 9.77 18.86 3.57
CA THR A 130 10.39 19.23 4.85
C THR A 130 10.44 18.01 5.77
N GLY A 131 11.20 18.13 6.88
CA GLY A 131 11.36 17.08 7.88
C GLY A 131 12.72 16.40 7.80
N ASN A 132 13.29 16.13 8.96
CA ASN A 132 14.66 15.63 9.08
C ASN A 132 14.80 14.28 8.37
N ASP A 133 13.96 13.30 8.69
CA ASP A 133 14.02 11.96 8.08
C ASP A 133 13.71 11.99 6.58
N ALA A 134 12.77 12.83 6.17
CA ALA A 134 12.41 13.03 4.76
C ALA A 134 13.62 13.44 3.94
N LEU A 135 14.36 14.43 4.42
CA LEU A 135 15.54 14.97 3.74
C LEU A 135 16.81 14.16 3.99
N SER A 136 16.88 13.40 5.08
CA SER A 136 18.07 12.61 5.45
C SER A 136 18.13 11.26 4.72
N TYR A 137 17.00 10.58 4.51
CA TYR A 137 17.02 9.27 3.84
C TYR A 137 15.80 8.96 2.97
N HIS A 138 14.57 9.31 3.36
CA HIS A 138 13.39 8.89 2.58
C HIS A 138 13.36 9.46 1.15
N LEU A 139 13.92 10.67 0.96
CA LEU A 139 14.11 11.26 -0.37
C LEU A 139 15.56 11.24 -0.81
N ALA A 140 16.52 11.36 0.12
CA ALA A 140 17.93 11.37 -0.21
C ALA A 140 18.42 10.04 -0.77
N ALA A 141 18.09 8.91 -0.13
CA ALA A 141 18.55 7.60 -0.62
C ALA A 141 17.98 7.26 -2.01
N PRO A 142 16.68 7.46 -2.31
CA PRO A 142 16.16 7.28 -3.67
C PRO A 142 16.80 8.20 -4.72
N LYS A 143 17.15 9.44 -4.37
CA LYS A 143 17.89 10.34 -5.27
C LYS A 143 19.27 9.79 -5.60
N GLU A 144 19.98 9.27 -4.60
CA GLU A 144 21.28 8.61 -4.82
C GLU A 144 21.15 7.33 -5.64
N PHE A 145 20.06 6.56 -5.47
CA PHE A 145 19.84 5.38 -6.29
C PHE A 145 19.58 5.73 -7.77
N LEU A 146 18.86 6.83 -8.02
CA LEU A 146 18.65 7.36 -9.38
C LEU A 146 19.93 7.90 -10.02
N SER A 147 20.79 8.58 -9.26
CA SER A 147 22.06 9.13 -9.76
C SER A 147 23.02 8.00 -10.12
N HIS A 148 23.14 6.98 -9.26
CA HIS A 148 24.03 5.83 -9.42
C HIS A 148 23.43 4.66 -10.23
N LYS A 149 22.22 4.83 -10.77
CA LYS A 149 21.50 3.83 -11.57
C LYS A 149 21.18 2.52 -10.83
N GLY A 150 21.28 2.49 -9.51
CA GLY A 150 21.03 1.29 -8.73
C GLY A 150 21.17 1.52 -7.22
N PHE A 151 21.05 0.44 -6.43
CA PHE A 151 21.38 0.53 -5.01
C PHE A 151 22.82 1.00 -4.83
N PHE A 152 22.97 2.03 -3.99
CA PHE A 152 24.23 2.68 -3.70
C PHE A 152 24.42 2.77 -2.19
N PHE A 153 25.56 2.31 -1.69
CA PHE A 153 25.88 2.43 -0.28
C PHE A 153 26.27 3.88 0.02
N ILE A 154 25.56 4.55 0.92
CA ILE A 154 25.80 5.94 1.29
C ILE A 154 26.63 5.96 2.59
N PRO A 155 27.94 6.29 2.54
CA PRO A 155 28.80 6.27 3.72
C PRO A 155 28.26 7.19 4.82
N GLY A 156 28.23 6.69 6.06
CA GLY A 156 27.76 7.46 7.22
C GLY A 156 26.24 7.58 7.36
N ASN A 157 25.45 7.09 6.41
CA ASN A 157 23.99 7.11 6.48
C ASN A 157 23.42 5.69 6.64
N LEU A 158 23.30 5.23 7.90
CA LEU A 158 22.78 3.90 8.20
C LEU A 158 21.32 3.72 7.71
N PHE A 159 20.54 4.80 7.70
CA PHE A 159 19.12 4.78 7.34
C PHE A 159 18.90 4.44 5.85
N SER A 160 19.91 4.62 5.00
CA SER A 160 19.89 4.18 3.59
C SER A 160 19.80 2.65 3.43
N ASN A 161 20.01 1.90 4.52
CA ASN A 161 19.88 0.45 4.56
C ASN A 161 18.63 -0.03 5.30
N TYR A 162 17.71 0.86 5.68
CA TYR A 162 16.42 0.39 6.22
C TYR A 162 15.61 -0.42 5.18
N PRO A 163 14.51 -1.06 5.59
CA PRO A 163 13.56 -1.62 4.64
C PRO A 163 12.93 -0.46 3.86
N LEU A 164 13.32 -0.29 2.60
CA LEU A 164 13.03 0.89 1.79
C LEU A 164 11.89 0.66 0.77
N PHE A 165 10.90 -0.20 1.07
CA PHE A 165 9.83 -0.49 0.11
C PHE A 165 9.00 0.75 -0.25
N GLY A 166 8.62 1.56 0.75
CA GLY A 166 7.87 2.81 0.49
C GLY A 166 8.64 3.77 -0.41
N GLU A 167 9.94 3.84 -0.21
CA GLU A 167 10.88 4.69 -0.94
C GLU A 167 11.10 4.21 -2.39
N MET A 168 10.94 2.92 -2.68
CA MET A 168 10.91 2.44 -4.07
C MET A 168 9.75 3.06 -4.86
N LEU A 169 8.62 3.36 -4.21
CA LEU A 169 7.54 4.11 -4.84
C LEU A 169 7.89 5.60 -4.98
N TYR A 170 8.60 6.17 -4.01
CA TYR A 170 9.06 7.57 -4.07
C TYR A 170 10.05 7.81 -5.20
N LEU A 171 10.84 6.80 -5.56
CA LEU A 171 11.75 6.86 -6.70
C LEU A 171 11.00 7.21 -8.01
N ILE A 172 9.81 6.62 -8.23
CA ILE A 172 8.96 6.95 -9.38
C ILE A 172 8.46 8.39 -9.29
N GLY A 173 7.98 8.83 -8.12
CA GLY A 173 7.52 10.20 -7.91
C GLY A 173 8.63 11.24 -8.16
N LEU A 174 9.82 10.98 -7.61
CA LEU A 174 11.02 11.79 -7.77
C LEU A 174 11.44 11.89 -9.25
N PHE A 175 11.47 10.75 -9.95
CA PHE A 175 11.88 10.70 -11.34
C PHE A 175 10.96 11.53 -12.25
N PHE A 176 9.63 11.42 -12.10
CA PHE A 176 8.69 12.09 -13.00
C PHE A 176 8.46 13.55 -12.66
N ASN A 177 8.34 13.88 -11.37
CA ASN A 177 7.86 15.21 -10.98
C ASN A 177 8.28 15.60 -9.55
N GLY A 178 9.46 15.15 -9.11
CA GLY A 178 10.13 15.66 -7.91
C GLY A 178 9.57 15.23 -6.55
N ASP A 179 10.07 15.89 -5.52
CA ASP A 179 9.84 15.58 -4.11
C ASP A 179 8.38 15.78 -3.67
N ILE A 180 7.68 16.77 -4.20
CA ILE A 180 6.25 17.00 -3.96
C ILE A 180 5.42 15.79 -4.40
N THR A 181 5.75 15.19 -5.54
CA THR A 181 5.05 13.98 -6.02
C THR A 181 5.35 12.78 -5.14
N ALA A 182 6.61 12.58 -4.76
CA ALA A 182 6.99 11.51 -3.84
C ALA A 182 6.28 11.64 -2.48
N LYS A 183 6.24 12.84 -1.92
CA LYS A 183 5.47 13.17 -0.71
C LYS A 183 3.97 12.90 -0.89
N GLY A 184 3.43 13.23 -2.06
CA GLY A 184 2.06 12.92 -2.43
C GLY A 184 1.74 11.43 -2.46
N ILE A 185 2.70 10.55 -2.75
CA ILE A 185 2.50 9.10 -2.69
C ILE A 185 2.27 8.66 -1.24
N HIS A 186 2.99 9.23 -0.26
CA HIS A 186 2.72 8.97 1.16
C HIS A 186 1.33 9.47 1.58
N PHE A 187 0.94 10.67 1.15
CA PHE A 187 -0.40 11.19 1.41
C PHE A 187 -1.50 10.35 0.76
N LEU A 188 -1.26 9.83 -0.44
CA LEU A 188 -2.16 8.88 -1.11
C LEU A 188 -2.36 7.61 -0.27
N MET A 189 -1.32 7.10 0.40
CA MET A 189 -1.48 5.98 1.34
C MET A 189 -2.37 6.36 2.53
N ALA A 190 -2.31 7.61 3.02
CA ALA A 190 -3.25 8.12 4.02
C ALA A 190 -4.70 8.02 3.54
N LEU A 191 -4.97 8.49 2.32
CA LEU A 191 -6.29 8.42 1.70
C LEU A 191 -6.77 6.98 1.58
N LEU A 192 -5.89 6.07 1.16
CA LEU A 192 -6.20 4.65 1.03
C LEU A 192 -6.49 3.98 2.37
N VAL A 193 -5.77 4.33 3.46
CA VAL A 193 -6.11 3.88 4.82
C VAL A 193 -7.52 4.34 5.20
N MET A 194 -7.86 5.61 4.97
CA MET A 194 -9.18 6.15 5.33
C MET A 194 -10.31 5.50 4.51
N VAL A 195 -10.12 5.29 3.21
CA VAL A 195 -11.06 4.54 2.37
C VAL A 195 -11.18 3.09 2.85
N SER A 196 -10.07 2.47 3.26
CA SER A 196 -10.08 1.12 3.80
C SER A 196 -10.85 1.03 5.11
N MET A 197 -10.71 2.01 6.02
CA MET A 197 -11.47 2.10 7.27
C MET A 197 -12.97 2.27 7.02
N TYR A 198 -13.33 3.14 6.08
CA TYR A 198 -14.72 3.32 5.65
C TYR A 198 -15.32 2.00 5.16
N GLU A 199 -14.65 1.34 4.23
CA GLU A 199 -15.16 0.13 3.58
C GLU A 199 -15.15 -1.08 4.53
N PHE A 200 -14.14 -1.18 5.40
CA PHE A 200 -14.09 -2.19 6.46
C PHE A 200 -15.24 -2.00 7.46
N SER A 201 -15.53 -0.76 7.87
CA SER A 201 -16.66 -0.47 8.78
C SER A 201 -17.99 -0.91 8.16
N LYS A 202 -18.18 -0.61 6.87
CA LYS A 202 -19.37 -0.98 6.09
C LYS A 202 -19.53 -2.50 5.91
N THR A 203 -18.45 -3.24 5.74
CA THR A 203 -18.49 -4.68 5.36
C THR A 203 -18.24 -5.64 6.53
N HIS A 204 -17.53 -5.20 7.58
CA HIS A 204 -17.04 -6.07 8.64
C HIS A 204 -17.58 -5.81 10.04
N ILE A 205 -18.08 -4.60 10.35
CA ILE A 205 -18.54 -4.28 11.71
C ILE A 205 -20.06 -4.45 11.83
N SER A 206 -20.83 -3.50 11.35
CA SER A 206 -22.29 -3.62 11.28
C SER A 206 -22.85 -2.61 10.27
N VAL A 207 -24.05 -2.88 9.75
CA VAL A 207 -24.75 -1.97 8.83
C VAL A 207 -25.09 -0.62 9.48
N GLU A 208 -25.07 -0.56 10.81
CA GLU A 208 -25.37 0.63 11.63
C GLU A 208 -24.13 1.40 12.07
N SER A 209 -22.94 0.82 11.85
CA SER A 209 -21.68 1.44 12.25
C SER A 209 -21.42 2.73 11.44
N PRO A 210 -20.95 3.80 12.10
CA PRO A 210 -20.46 4.99 11.42
C PRO A 210 -19.37 4.63 10.40
N ARG A 211 -19.39 5.26 9.23
CA ARG A 211 -18.45 4.96 8.15
C ARG A 211 -17.31 5.96 8.07
N TYR A 212 -17.56 7.24 8.37
CA TYR A 212 -16.55 8.30 8.31
C TYR A 212 -15.89 8.56 9.67
N ILE A 213 -16.59 8.32 10.77
CA ILE A 213 -16.04 8.59 12.12
C ILE A 213 -14.69 7.89 12.37
N PRO A 214 -14.46 6.60 12.04
CA PRO A 214 -13.16 5.97 12.26
C PRO A 214 -12.02 6.65 11.49
N ALA A 215 -12.28 7.00 10.22
CA ALA A 215 -11.32 7.71 9.37
C ALA A 215 -11.06 9.14 9.87
N LEU A 216 -12.10 9.83 10.35
CA LEU A 216 -11.98 11.16 10.97
C LEU A 216 -11.12 11.10 12.22
N ILE A 217 -11.41 10.18 13.14
CA ILE A 217 -10.60 9.99 14.36
C ILE A 217 -9.15 9.74 13.97
N PHE A 218 -8.89 8.79 13.07
CA PHE A 218 -7.54 8.48 12.61
C PHE A 218 -6.81 9.70 12.06
N PHE A 219 -7.41 10.42 11.11
CA PHE A 219 -6.74 11.51 10.41
C PHE A 219 -6.60 12.78 11.25
N THR A 220 -7.44 12.95 12.28
CA THR A 220 -7.37 14.09 13.20
C THR A 220 -6.45 13.84 14.40
N ILE A 221 -5.90 12.63 14.58
CA ILE A 221 -4.79 12.41 15.51
C ILE A 221 -3.64 13.34 15.09
N PRO A 222 -3.16 14.24 15.97
CA PRO A 222 -2.18 15.27 15.58
C PRO A 222 -0.93 14.72 14.91
N SER A 223 -0.40 13.59 15.41
CA SER A 223 0.77 12.94 14.81
C SER A 223 0.50 12.42 13.41
N VAL A 224 -0.66 11.81 13.16
CA VAL A 224 -1.06 11.32 11.82
C VAL A 224 -1.20 12.48 10.85
N PHE A 225 -1.90 13.55 11.25
CA PHE A 225 -2.08 14.73 10.42
C PHE A 225 -0.73 15.38 10.05
N MET A 226 0.17 15.53 11.02
CA MET A 226 1.49 16.12 10.83
C MET A 226 2.39 15.29 9.92
N ILE A 227 2.40 13.96 10.05
CA ILE A 227 3.26 13.10 9.23
C ILE A 227 2.68 12.88 7.83
N ALA A 228 1.36 12.90 7.64
CA ALA A 228 0.72 12.73 6.33
C ALA A 228 1.19 13.75 5.29
N GLN A 229 1.67 14.91 5.75
CA GLN A 229 2.11 16.01 4.92
C GLN A 229 3.62 15.99 4.64
N LYS A 230 4.33 14.95 5.07
CA LYS A 230 5.79 14.78 4.93
C LYS A 230 6.11 13.54 4.09
N ALA A 231 7.30 13.51 3.49
CA ALA A 231 7.76 12.35 2.73
C ALA A 231 8.35 11.29 3.69
N TYR A 232 7.51 10.75 4.58
CA TYR A 232 7.84 9.65 5.49
C TYR A 232 7.28 8.34 4.95
N THR A 233 7.38 7.21 5.64
CA THR A 233 6.81 5.92 5.19
C THR A 233 5.72 5.34 6.10
N ASP A 234 5.42 6.01 7.21
CA ASP A 234 4.52 5.49 8.26
C ASP A 234 3.10 5.18 7.76
N LEU A 235 2.57 5.92 6.78
CA LEU A 235 1.24 5.69 6.23
C LEU A 235 1.23 4.58 5.18
N ALA A 236 2.35 4.34 4.50
CA ALA A 236 2.52 3.13 3.69
C ALA A 236 2.54 1.89 4.59
N LEU A 237 3.29 1.93 5.70
CA LEU A 237 3.28 0.87 6.72
C LEU A 237 1.85 0.66 7.25
N THR A 238 1.17 1.73 7.67
CA THR A 238 -0.20 1.66 8.20
C THR A 238 -1.16 1.04 7.21
N PHE A 239 -1.04 1.40 5.92
CA PHE A 239 -1.85 0.84 4.86
C PHE A 239 -1.65 -0.68 4.69
N PHE A 240 -0.40 -1.14 4.63
CA PHE A 240 -0.12 -2.57 4.49
C PHE A 240 -0.47 -3.37 5.76
N VAL A 241 -0.26 -2.79 6.95
CA VAL A 241 -0.75 -3.37 8.22
C VAL A 241 -2.26 -3.56 8.17
N PHE A 242 -3.02 -2.52 7.79
CA PHE A 242 -4.47 -2.56 7.74
C PHE A 242 -4.97 -3.60 6.73
N LEU A 243 -4.39 -3.64 5.53
CA LEU A 243 -4.75 -4.63 4.52
C LEU A 243 -4.38 -6.05 4.89
N SER A 244 -3.28 -6.26 5.62
CA SER A 244 -2.92 -7.58 6.14
C SER A 244 -4.02 -8.11 7.08
N VAL A 245 -4.52 -7.26 7.98
CA VAL A 245 -5.59 -7.59 8.93
C VAL A 245 -6.93 -7.76 8.22
N TRP A 246 -7.27 -6.89 7.26
CA TRP A 246 -8.51 -7.01 6.49
C TRP A 246 -8.52 -8.30 5.65
N ALA A 247 -7.42 -8.62 4.96
CA ALA A 247 -7.28 -9.87 4.23
C ALA A 247 -7.40 -11.08 5.17
N TYR A 248 -6.76 -11.04 6.34
CA TYR A 248 -6.92 -12.08 7.36
C TYR A 248 -8.39 -12.23 7.80
N ALA A 249 -9.12 -11.12 8.02
CA ALA A 249 -10.53 -11.16 8.40
C ALA A 249 -11.41 -11.81 7.30
N ASN A 250 -11.13 -11.51 6.03
CA ASN A 250 -11.81 -12.14 4.90
C ASN A 250 -11.50 -13.65 4.83
N TRP A 251 -10.24 -14.06 5.00
CA TRP A 251 -9.86 -15.47 5.10
C TRP A 251 -10.55 -16.16 6.29
N TYR A 252 -10.62 -15.49 7.44
CA TYR A 252 -11.28 -16.00 8.64
C TYR A 252 -12.81 -16.15 8.48
N ARG A 253 -13.44 -15.44 7.55
CA ARG A 253 -14.88 -15.62 7.28
C ARG A 253 -15.16 -16.63 6.16
N ARG A 254 -14.32 -16.66 5.13
CA ARG A 254 -14.63 -17.37 3.87
C ARG A 254 -13.77 -18.59 3.61
N SER A 255 -12.66 -18.74 4.33
CA SER A 255 -11.68 -19.81 4.14
C SER A 255 -11.06 -19.87 2.74
N GLU A 256 -11.12 -18.78 1.97
CA GLU A 256 -10.49 -18.71 0.65
C GLU A 256 -8.99 -18.44 0.80
N THR A 257 -8.16 -19.33 0.26
CA THR A 257 -6.70 -19.27 0.38
C THR A 257 -6.09 -17.98 -0.18
N GLY A 258 -6.73 -17.38 -1.20
CA GLY A 258 -6.27 -16.11 -1.78
C GLY A 258 -6.17 -14.99 -0.75
N TRP A 259 -7.12 -14.91 0.19
CA TRP A 259 -7.09 -13.90 1.26
C TRP A 259 -5.95 -14.12 2.24
N LEU A 260 -5.60 -15.39 2.53
CA LEU A 260 -4.45 -15.70 3.37
C LEU A 260 -3.13 -15.34 2.69
N LEU A 261 -3.02 -15.62 1.38
CA LEU A 261 -1.90 -15.22 0.56
C LEU A 261 -1.73 -13.69 0.57
N LEU A 262 -2.82 -12.95 0.36
CA LEU A 262 -2.82 -11.49 0.44
C LEU A 262 -2.40 -10.97 1.83
N SER A 263 -2.89 -11.59 2.91
CA SER A 263 -2.49 -11.24 4.26
C SER A 263 -0.97 -11.40 4.48
N GLY A 264 -0.38 -12.50 4.00
CA GLY A 264 1.07 -12.71 4.03
C GLY A 264 1.83 -11.69 3.17
N ILE A 265 1.37 -11.43 1.94
CA ILE A 265 1.97 -10.43 1.04
C ILE A 265 2.04 -9.06 1.71
N PHE A 266 0.91 -8.57 2.27
CA PHE A 266 0.87 -7.26 2.93
C PHE A 266 1.66 -7.22 4.24
N THR A 267 1.75 -8.36 4.95
CA THR A 267 2.67 -8.49 6.09
C THR A 267 4.12 -8.29 5.66
N GLY A 268 4.55 -8.91 4.56
CA GLY A 268 5.91 -8.75 4.06
C GLY A 268 6.17 -7.36 3.50
N LEU A 269 5.19 -6.72 2.85
CA LEU A 269 5.28 -5.33 2.43
C LEU A 269 5.42 -4.36 3.62
N ALA A 270 4.68 -4.61 4.71
CA ALA A 270 4.82 -3.84 5.94
C ALA A 270 6.23 -3.97 6.52
N ALA A 271 6.76 -5.20 6.65
CA ALA A 271 8.13 -5.44 7.09
C ALA A 271 9.18 -4.81 6.15
N GLY A 272 8.94 -4.89 4.84
CA GLY A 272 9.76 -4.26 3.80
C GLY A 272 9.72 -2.73 3.80
N THR A 273 8.76 -2.11 4.50
CA THR A 273 8.61 -0.64 4.61
C THR A 273 9.23 -0.08 5.89
N LYS A 274 9.20 -0.84 7.00
CA LYS A 274 9.77 -0.42 8.29
C LYS A 274 9.94 -1.63 9.19
N TYR A 275 10.95 -1.61 10.06
CA TYR A 275 11.18 -2.70 11.04
C TYR A 275 9.99 -2.97 11.96
N ALA A 276 9.15 -1.97 12.25
CA ALA A 276 7.90 -2.18 12.99
C ALA A 276 6.95 -3.19 12.33
N GLY A 277 7.04 -3.39 11.01
CA GLY A 277 6.27 -4.42 10.31
C GLY A 277 6.69 -5.86 10.66
N LEU A 278 7.87 -6.09 11.24
CA LEU A 278 8.33 -7.42 11.65
C LEU A 278 7.54 -8.02 12.82
N TYR A 279 6.70 -7.24 13.51
CA TYR A 279 5.79 -7.77 14.53
C TYR A 279 4.58 -8.51 13.92
N LEU A 280 4.16 -8.14 12.71
CA LEU A 280 3.00 -8.73 12.03
C LEU A 280 3.08 -10.24 11.79
N PRO A 281 4.19 -10.84 11.31
CA PRO A 281 4.24 -12.29 11.06
C PRO A 281 3.92 -13.11 12.31
N PHE A 282 4.35 -12.67 13.50
CA PHE A 282 4.02 -13.34 14.76
C PHE A 282 2.53 -13.26 15.09
N LEU A 283 1.92 -12.09 14.89
CA LEU A 283 0.48 -11.89 15.09
C LEU A 283 -0.36 -12.69 14.08
N GLY A 284 0.07 -12.74 12.82
CA GLY A 284 -0.57 -13.53 11.78
C GLY A 284 -0.51 -15.03 12.06
N CYS A 285 0.67 -15.55 12.42
CA CYS A 285 0.83 -16.95 12.84
C CYS A 285 -0.05 -17.28 14.05
N PHE A 286 -0.07 -16.41 15.07
CA PHE A 286 -0.94 -16.58 16.23
C PHE A 286 -2.42 -16.61 15.83
N GLY A 287 -2.86 -15.68 14.98
CA GLY A 287 -4.22 -15.64 14.44
C GLY A 287 -4.58 -16.93 13.71
N ILE A 288 -3.72 -17.41 12.81
CA ILE A 288 -3.93 -18.65 12.06
C ILE A 288 -4.05 -19.86 13.01
N CYS A 289 -3.21 -19.96 14.04
CA CYS A 289 -3.29 -21.01 15.05
C CYS A 289 -4.61 -20.95 15.85
N MET A 290 -5.02 -19.74 16.26
CA MET A 290 -6.29 -19.52 16.96
C MET A 290 -7.49 -19.88 16.07
N ALA A 291 -7.44 -19.51 14.79
CA ALA A 291 -8.48 -19.85 13.82
C ALA A 291 -8.57 -21.37 13.59
N ALA A 292 -7.43 -22.05 13.48
CA ALA A 292 -7.38 -23.50 13.35
C ALA A 292 -7.98 -24.20 14.59
N ARG A 293 -7.65 -23.71 15.79
CA ARG A 293 -8.23 -24.21 17.05
C ARG A 293 -9.76 -24.00 17.09
N ASN A 294 -10.23 -22.78 16.81
CA ASN A 294 -11.65 -22.44 16.87
C ASN A 294 -12.50 -23.25 15.89
N ARG A 295 -11.96 -23.51 14.69
CA ARG A 295 -12.63 -24.31 13.65
C ARG A 295 -12.45 -25.82 13.84
N ARG A 296 -11.68 -26.26 14.84
CA ARG A 296 -11.27 -27.66 15.03
C ARG A 296 -10.65 -28.26 13.75
N ASN A 297 -9.88 -27.44 13.03
CA ASN A 297 -9.17 -27.87 11.84
C ASN A 297 -8.11 -28.92 12.19
N SER A 298 -7.83 -29.84 11.27
CA SER A 298 -6.70 -30.75 11.42
C SER A 298 -5.38 -30.00 11.47
N VAL A 299 -4.37 -30.59 12.15
CA VAL A 299 -3.02 -30.04 12.23
C VAL A 299 -2.45 -29.79 10.82
N GLN A 300 -2.69 -30.70 9.88
CA GLN A 300 -2.25 -30.57 8.49
C GLN A 300 -2.81 -29.29 7.82
N HIS A 301 -4.08 -28.97 8.04
CA HIS A 301 -4.69 -27.77 7.47
C HIS A 301 -4.13 -26.49 8.11
N ALA A 302 -3.86 -26.52 9.42
CA ALA A 302 -3.22 -25.41 10.13
C ALA A 302 -1.80 -25.16 9.62
N VAL A 303 -0.98 -26.21 9.48
CA VAL A 303 0.37 -26.13 8.93
C VAL A 303 0.36 -25.60 7.50
N ARG A 304 -0.55 -26.09 6.65
CA ARG A 304 -0.70 -25.57 5.27
C ARG A 304 -1.02 -24.07 5.26
N SER A 305 -1.92 -23.62 6.14
CA SER A 305 -2.27 -22.20 6.24
C SER A 305 -1.07 -21.35 6.70
N LEU A 306 -0.34 -21.81 7.71
CA LEU A 306 0.89 -21.17 8.18
C LEU A 306 1.95 -21.08 7.07
N LEU A 307 2.19 -22.18 6.33
CA LEU A 307 3.15 -22.19 5.24
C LEU A 307 2.79 -21.19 4.14
N ILE A 308 1.53 -21.12 3.73
CA ILE A 308 1.08 -20.16 2.70
C ILE A 308 1.32 -18.72 3.16
N TYR A 309 0.96 -18.41 4.40
CA TYR A 309 1.16 -17.10 4.98
C TYR A 309 2.65 -16.73 5.12
N ILE A 310 3.46 -17.63 5.68
CA ILE A 310 4.90 -17.41 5.90
C ILE A 310 5.66 -17.30 4.58
N ILE A 311 5.37 -18.15 3.60
CA ILE A 311 6.02 -18.08 2.28
C ILE A 311 5.67 -16.74 1.62
N ALA A 312 4.40 -16.32 1.65
CA ALA A 312 4.00 -15.03 1.11
C ALA A 312 4.69 -13.85 1.81
N PHE A 313 4.76 -13.90 3.14
CA PHE A 313 5.50 -12.94 3.95
C PHE A 313 6.99 -12.91 3.60
N LEU A 314 7.66 -14.05 3.46
CA LEU A 314 9.09 -14.11 3.18
C LEU A 314 9.41 -13.63 1.77
N VAL A 315 8.60 -13.99 0.78
CA VAL A 315 8.79 -13.58 -0.62
C VAL A 315 8.76 -12.06 -0.76
N THR A 316 7.86 -11.38 -0.05
CA THR A 316 7.78 -9.91 -0.11
C THR A 316 8.65 -9.23 0.97
N GLY A 317 8.76 -9.79 2.16
CA GLY A 317 9.53 -9.18 3.26
C GLY A 317 11.05 -9.28 3.09
N SER A 318 11.57 -10.45 2.73
CA SER A 318 13.01 -10.72 2.75
C SER A 318 13.91 -9.93 1.77
N PRO A 319 13.46 -9.45 0.59
CA PRO A 319 14.35 -8.82 -0.39
C PRO A 319 15.21 -7.68 0.15
N PHE A 320 14.68 -6.80 1.01
CA PHE A 320 15.46 -5.69 1.57
C PHE A 320 16.52 -6.15 2.57
N TYR A 321 16.22 -7.17 3.36
CA TYR A 321 17.17 -7.76 4.32
C TYR A 321 18.27 -8.54 3.60
N ILE A 322 17.93 -9.24 2.51
CA ILE A 322 18.90 -9.90 1.63
C ILE A 322 19.80 -8.86 0.96
N LYS A 323 19.21 -7.76 0.44
CA LYS A 323 19.95 -6.63 -0.12
C LYS A 323 20.94 -6.07 0.90
N ASN A 324 20.52 -5.85 2.14
CA ASN A 324 21.40 -5.36 3.20
C ASN A 324 22.55 -6.33 3.45
N TRP A 325 22.25 -7.62 3.62
CA TRP A 325 23.27 -8.63 3.88
C TRP A 325 24.33 -8.68 2.78
N ILE A 326 23.92 -8.62 1.51
CA ILE A 326 24.85 -8.60 0.37
C ILE A 326 25.70 -7.33 0.36
N LEU A 327 25.12 -6.16 0.66
CA LEU A 327 25.82 -4.87 0.57
C LEU A 327 26.71 -4.57 1.77
N THR A 328 26.34 -5.01 2.98
CA THR A 328 26.98 -4.57 4.23
C THR A 328 27.49 -5.73 5.09
N GLY A 329 27.17 -6.98 4.74
CA GLY A 329 27.42 -8.14 5.60
C GLY A 329 26.43 -8.27 6.78
N ASN A 330 25.46 -7.35 6.91
CA ASN A 330 24.46 -7.33 7.97
C ASN A 330 23.05 -7.25 7.35
N PRO A 331 22.09 -8.13 7.72
CA PRO A 331 20.72 -8.05 7.19
C PRO A 331 19.90 -6.85 7.68
N LEU A 332 20.39 -6.11 8.68
CA LEU A 332 19.76 -4.91 9.27
C LEU A 332 20.46 -3.61 8.82
#